data_AF-A0A0J7K8J2-F1
#
_entry.id   AF-A0A0J7K8J2-F1
#
_cell.length_a   1.000
_cell.length_b   1.000
_cell.length_c   1.000
_cell.angle_alpha   90.00
_cell.angle_beta   90.00
_cell.angle_gamma   90.00
#
_symmetry.space_group_name_H-M   'P 1'
#
loop_
_entity.id
_entity.type
_entity.pdbx_description
1 polymer ?
#
loop_
_entity_poly.entity_id
_entity_poly.type
_entity_poly.pdbx_seq_one_letter_code
_entity_poly.pdbx_strand_id
1 'polypeptide(L)'
;MAMGRNEEEEDEEDNTCCNRATFCSPILREILVTDVISACFDLQLTWADLFWFGTVIGMTLLAWAVLYFLLGDVVLPGGSVFGLLLLIVFSYTLGWTLVYIPRLHLPPIFGMLLAGIILRNTDVYNIQDELGPGTTSKIRTFCLTFIMVRAGLQLTTTALRAHPVFVMILALVPCTIEMLTITVSCRYLLEYPWNWSFMTG
;
A
#
# COMPACT_ATOMS: atom_id res chain seq x y z
N MET A 1 -23.20 37.53 -44.95
CA MET A 1 -23.24 36.71 -46.17
C MET A 1 -22.63 35.38 -45.77
N ALA A 2 -23.43 34.51 -45.13
CA ALA A 2 -24.08 33.34 -45.75
C ALA A 2 -23.00 32.28 -46.10
N MET A 3 -23.03 31.01 -45.72
CA MET A 3 -24.07 30.03 -45.37
C MET A 3 -23.25 28.74 -45.09
N GLY A 4 -23.36 28.01 -43.98
CA GLY A 4 -24.38 26.99 -43.71
C GLY A 4 -24.38 25.83 -44.72
N ARG A 5 -23.79 24.67 -44.38
CA ARG A 5 -24.17 23.27 -44.78
C ARG A 5 -23.16 22.28 -44.13
N ASN A 6 -23.46 21.55 -43.05
CA ASN A 6 -24.31 20.36 -42.86
C ASN A 6 -24.05 19.17 -43.80
N GLU A 7 -23.63 18.07 -43.15
CA GLU A 7 -24.10 16.68 -43.30
C GLU A 7 -23.56 15.78 -44.44
N GLU A 8 -23.59 14.47 -44.12
CA GLU A 8 -23.40 13.25 -44.96
C GLU A 8 -21.97 12.65 -44.90
N GLU A 9 -21.69 11.64 -44.07
CA GLU A 9 -22.03 10.18 -44.13
C GLU A 9 -21.37 9.41 -45.29
N GLU A 10 -20.80 8.24 -44.92
CA GLU A 10 -20.58 7.03 -45.77
C GLU A 10 -19.54 7.18 -46.91
N ASP A 11 -18.68 6.23 -47.29
CA ASP A 11 -18.43 4.81 -47.00
C ASP A 11 -17.07 4.46 -47.66
N GLU A 12 -16.48 3.31 -47.29
CA GLU A 12 -15.72 2.37 -48.17
C GLU A 12 -14.49 2.92 -48.97
N GLU A 13 -13.30 2.32 -49.00
CA GLU A 13 -12.95 0.93 -49.23
C GLU A 13 -11.41 0.83 -49.16
N ASP A 14 -10.93 -0.29 -48.63
CA ASP A 14 -9.74 -1.05 -49.03
C ASP A 14 -8.45 -0.33 -49.40
N ASN A 15 -7.34 -0.74 -48.76
CA ASN A 15 -6.18 -1.23 -49.50
C ASN A 15 -5.16 -1.97 -48.59
N THR A 16 -5.01 -3.26 -48.89
CA THR A 16 -3.79 -4.08 -48.77
C THR A 16 -3.45 -4.78 -47.45
N CYS A 17 -4.03 -5.98 -47.31
CA CYS A 17 -3.38 -7.14 -46.73
C CYS A 17 -2.05 -7.48 -47.44
N CYS A 18 -1.03 -7.91 -46.67
CA CYS A 18 -0.32 -9.21 -46.78
C CYS A 18 1.16 -9.14 -46.34
N ASN A 19 1.48 -9.59 -45.10
CA ASN A 19 2.43 -10.71 -44.88
C ASN A 19 2.64 -11.05 -43.39
N ARG A 20 1.91 -12.06 -42.87
CA ARG A 20 2.44 -13.19 -42.06
C ARG A 20 1.28 -13.99 -41.46
N ALA A 21 1.19 -15.25 -41.88
CA ALA A 21 0.37 -16.24 -41.21
C ALA A 21 0.99 -16.59 -39.85
N THR A 22 0.23 -16.41 -38.76
CA THR A 22 0.33 -17.29 -37.60
C THR A 22 -1.07 -17.62 -37.12
N PHE A 23 -1.39 -18.90 -37.31
CA PHE A 23 -2.55 -19.63 -36.86
C PHE A 23 -2.83 -19.41 -35.36
N CYS A 24 -3.78 -18.53 -35.04
CA CYS A 24 -4.46 -18.44 -33.75
C CYS A 24 -5.87 -17.89 -34.02
N SER A 25 -6.90 -18.60 -33.56
CA SER A 25 -8.31 -18.23 -33.67
C SER A 25 -8.60 -16.77 -33.27
N PRO A 26 -9.46 -16.02 -34.00
CA PRO A 26 -9.84 -14.65 -33.65
C PRO A 26 -10.52 -14.55 -32.27
N ILE A 27 -11.15 -15.63 -31.81
CA ILE A 27 -11.84 -15.73 -30.52
C ILE A 27 -10.91 -15.58 -29.30
N LEU A 28 -9.62 -15.91 -29.40
CA LEU A 28 -8.67 -15.77 -28.28
C LEU A 28 -8.04 -14.38 -28.19
N ARG A 29 -8.23 -13.51 -29.20
CA ARG A 29 -7.73 -12.13 -29.18
C ARG A 29 -8.68 -11.17 -28.46
N GLU A 30 -9.93 -11.58 -28.29
CA GLU A 30 -11.03 -10.76 -27.78
C GLU A 30 -11.49 -11.17 -26.38
N ILE A 31 -10.80 -12.13 -25.73
CA ILE A 31 -10.89 -12.31 -24.27
C ILE A 31 -10.17 -11.13 -23.59
N LEU A 32 -10.84 -10.00 -23.64
CA LEU A 32 -10.40 -8.69 -23.20
C LEU A 32 -10.31 -8.71 -21.67
N VAL A 33 -9.12 -9.00 -21.14
CA VAL A 33 -8.74 -8.87 -19.70
C VAL A 33 -8.86 -7.41 -19.19
N THR A 34 -9.40 -6.51 -20.02
CA THR A 34 -9.60 -5.09 -19.74
C THR A 34 -11.08 -4.66 -19.75
N ASP A 35 -12.04 -5.56 -19.90
CA ASP A 35 -13.45 -5.14 -19.86
C ASP A 35 -13.89 -4.75 -18.44
N VAL A 36 -14.47 -3.56 -18.32
CA VAL A 36 -14.84 -2.94 -17.06
C VAL A 36 -16.17 -3.54 -16.60
N ILE A 37 -16.16 -4.34 -15.52
CA ILE A 37 -17.31 -5.16 -15.11
C ILE A 37 -18.44 -4.36 -14.43
N SER A 38 -18.18 -3.17 -13.88
CA SER A 38 -19.20 -2.50 -13.06
C SER A 38 -19.15 -0.98 -13.14
N ALA A 39 -20.20 -0.39 -13.69
CA ALA A 39 -20.50 1.04 -13.68
C ALA A 39 -21.50 1.42 -12.56
N CYS A 40 -21.61 0.62 -11.49
CA CYS A 40 -22.57 0.88 -10.40
C CYS A 40 -21.98 1.71 -9.25
N PHE A 41 -20.66 1.68 -9.11
CA PHE A 41 -19.88 2.54 -8.22
C PHE A 41 -18.80 3.16 -9.10
N ASP A 42 -18.33 4.37 -8.81
CA ASP A 42 -17.30 5.12 -9.55
C ASP A 42 -15.91 4.43 -9.45
N LEU A 43 -15.88 3.13 -9.78
CA LEU A 43 -14.90 2.15 -9.34
C LEU A 43 -14.56 1.25 -10.56
N GLN A 44 -13.69 1.69 -11.47
CA GLN A 44 -13.34 0.95 -12.72
C GLN A 44 -12.60 -0.40 -12.53
N LEU A 45 -13.20 -1.38 -11.84
CA LEU A 45 -12.53 -2.63 -11.50
C LEU A 45 -12.23 -3.46 -12.76
N THR A 46 -10.95 -3.70 -13.04
CA THR A 46 -10.51 -4.43 -14.26
C THR A 46 -10.39 -5.94 -14.00
N TRP A 47 -10.49 -6.77 -15.04
CA TRP A 47 -10.22 -8.22 -14.90
C TRP A 47 -8.76 -8.50 -14.50
N ALA A 48 -7.84 -7.61 -14.86
CA ALA A 48 -6.44 -7.67 -14.42
C ALA A 48 -6.34 -7.56 -12.88
N ASP A 49 -7.13 -6.68 -12.26
CA ASP A 49 -7.18 -6.55 -10.79
C ASP A 49 -7.74 -7.83 -10.16
N LEU A 50 -8.82 -8.39 -10.73
CA LEU A 50 -9.41 -9.64 -10.25
C LEU A 50 -8.42 -10.81 -10.30
N PHE A 51 -7.69 -10.95 -11.41
CA PHE A 51 -6.66 -11.97 -11.56
C PHE A 51 -5.52 -11.77 -10.56
N TRP A 52 -5.11 -10.52 -10.36
CA TRP A 52 -4.09 -10.16 -9.38
C TRP A 52 -4.54 -10.50 -7.94
N PHE A 53 -5.80 -10.24 -7.58
CA PHE A 53 -6.35 -10.70 -6.30
C PHE A 53 -6.33 -12.21 -6.17
N GLY A 54 -6.74 -12.93 -7.20
CA GLY A 54 -6.72 -14.39 -7.21
C GLY A 54 -5.32 -14.94 -6.95
N THR A 55 -4.30 -14.38 -7.63
CA THR A 55 -2.90 -14.79 -7.44
C THR A 55 -2.38 -14.44 -6.04
N VAL A 56 -2.67 -13.24 -5.52
CA VAL A 56 -2.26 -12.83 -4.17
C VAL A 56 -2.90 -13.72 -3.10
N ILE A 57 -4.21 -13.94 -3.19
CA ILE A 57 -4.94 -14.84 -2.27
C ILE A 57 -4.36 -16.26 -2.34
N GLY A 58 -4.09 -16.77 -3.55
CA GLY A 58 -3.46 -18.07 -3.74
C GLY A 58 -2.08 -18.15 -3.09
N MET A 59 -1.23 -17.15 -3.28
CA MET A 59 0.10 -17.08 -2.65
C MET A 59 0.01 -16.99 -1.12
N THR A 60 -0.95 -16.23 -0.58
CA THR A 60 -1.18 -16.13 0.86
C THR A 60 -1.67 -17.45 1.45
N LEU A 61 -2.59 -18.15 0.78
CA LEU A 61 -3.07 -19.46 1.22
C LEU A 61 -1.97 -20.52 1.18
N LEU A 62 -1.15 -20.53 0.13
CA LEU A 62 0.01 -21.40 0.04
C LEU A 62 1.02 -21.11 1.16
N ALA A 63 1.32 -19.84 1.42
CA ALA A 63 2.19 -19.45 2.53
C ALA A 63 1.62 -19.88 3.88
N TRP A 64 0.30 -19.74 4.08
CA TRP A 64 -0.37 -20.22 5.29
C TRP A 64 -0.29 -21.75 5.43
N ALA A 65 -0.49 -22.50 4.35
CA ALA A 65 -0.38 -23.96 4.35
C ALA A 65 1.05 -24.43 4.71
N VAL A 66 2.06 -23.77 4.15
CA VAL A 66 3.47 -24.04 4.52
C VAL A 66 3.73 -23.70 5.98
N LEU A 67 3.21 -22.56 6.46
CA LEU A 67 3.38 -22.13 7.85
C LEU A 67 2.68 -23.07 8.82
N TYR A 68 1.47 -23.55 8.48
CA TYR A 68 0.74 -24.57 9.23
C TYR A 68 1.54 -25.86 9.33
N PHE A 69 2.15 -26.31 8.23
CA PHE A 69 3.00 -27.51 8.23
C PHE A 69 4.27 -27.35 9.09
N LEU A 70 4.82 -26.13 9.18
CA LEU A 70 6.06 -25.85 9.90
C LEU A 70 5.86 -25.56 11.39
N LEU A 71 4.79 -24.86 11.75
CA LEU A 71 4.53 -24.32 13.09
C LEU A 71 3.40 -25.05 13.84
N GLY A 72 2.61 -25.88 13.14
CA GLY A 72 1.57 -26.72 13.76
C GLY A 72 0.47 -25.90 14.43
N ASP A 73 0.25 -26.15 15.73
CA ASP A 73 -0.95 -25.69 16.44
C ASP A 73 -1.04 -24.18 16.67
N VAL A 74 0.09 -23.45 16.60
CA VAL A 74 0.12 -21.99 16.84
C VAL A 74 -0.51 -21.17 15.70
N VAL A 75 -0.82 -21.83 14.57
CA VAL A 75 -1.41 -21.21 13.38
C VAL A 75 -2.92 -21.46 13.29
N LEU A 76 -3.51 -22.21 14.24
CA LEU A 76 -4.95 -22.39 14.34
C LEU A 76 -5.67 -21.05 14.65
N PRO A 77 -6.96 -20.93 14.28
CA PRO A 77 -7.78 -19.80 14.70
C PRO A 77 -7.81 -19.74 16.23
N GLY A 78 -7.14 -18.75 16.80
CA GLY A 78 -6.90 -18.59 18.24
C GLY A 78 -5.43 -18.45 18.61
N GLY A 79 -4.49 -18.63 17.67
CA GLY A 79 -3.07 -18.40 17.90
C GLY A 79 -2.58 -17.01 17.50
N SER A 80 -1.54 -16.53 18.20
CA SER A 80 -0.87 -15.24 17.95
C SER A 80 -0.45 -15.00 16.50
N VAL A 81 -0.04 -16.06 15.78
CA VAL A 81 0.44 -15.97 14.39
C VAL A 81 -0.71 -15.75 13.40
N PHE A 82 -1.88 -16.32 13.67
CA PHE A 82 -3.07 -16.14 12.84
C PHE A 82 -3.53 -14.68 12.84
N GLY A 83 -3.53 -14.04 14.01
CA GLY A 83 -3.87 -12.62 14.14
C GLY A 83 -2.92 -11.71 13.35
N LEU A 84 -1.62 -12.01 13.33
CA LEU A 84 -0.65 -11.27 12.52
C LEU A 84 -0.89 -11.44 11.01
N LEU A 85 -1.23 -12.65 10.56
CA LEU A 85 -1.57 -12.92 9.17
C LEU A 85 -2.83 -12.18 8.74
N LEU A 86 -3.87 -12.23 9.56
CA LEU A 86 -5.12 -11.52 9.31
C LEU A 86 -4.88 -10.02 9.23
N LEU A 87 -4.04 -9.46 10.11
CA LEU A 87 -3.63 -8.06 10.06
C LEU A 87 -2.93 -7.70 8.75
N ILE A 88 -2.03 -8.56 8.24
CA ILE A 88 -1.36 -8.35 6.95
C ILE A 88 -2.37 -8.33 5.80
N VAL A 89 -3.31 -9.29 5.77
CA VAL A 89 -4.34 -9.38 4.73
C VAL A 89 -5.29 -8.18 4.77
N PHE A 90 -5.74 -7.77 5.96
CA PHE A 90 -6.58 -6.58 6.13
C PHE A 90 -5.85 -5.30 5.74
N SER A 91 -4.59 -5.16 6.13
CA SER A 91 -3.77 -3.99 5.78
C SER A 91 -3.59 -3.86 4.28
N TYR A 92 -3.41 -4.98 3.58
CA TYR A 92 -3.25 -5.01 2.14
C TYR A 92 -4.54 -4.66 1.40
N THR A 93 -5.65 -5.30 1.78
CA THR A 93 -6.98 -5.07 1.16
C THR A 93 -7.47 -3.65 1.38
N LEU A 94 -7.33 -3.11 2.60
CA LEU A 94 -7.69 -1.72 2.90
C LEU A 94 -6.75 -0.72 2.22
N GLY A 95 -5.44 -0.99 2.19
CA GLY A 95 -4.48 -0.16 1.48
C GLY A 95 -4.82 -0.02 -0.01
N TRP A 96 -5.15 -1.13 -0.68
CA TRP A 96 -5.55 -1.12 -2.09
C TRP A 96 -6.91 -0.45 -2.31
N THR A 97 -7.90 -0.78 -1.49
CA THR A 97 -9.26 -0.20 -1.59
C THR A 97 -9.20 1.32 -1.46
N LEU A 98 -8.37 1.84 -0.54
CA LEU A 98 -8.27 3.28 -0.31
C LEU A 98 -7.61 4.03 -1.48
N VAL A 99 -6.62 3.41 -2.13
CA VAL A 99 -5.98 3.97 -3.35
C VAL A 99 -6.96 4.04 -4.51
N TYR A 100 -7.90 3.09 -4.55
CA TYR A 100 -8.86 2.99 -5.62
C TYR A 100 -9.96 4.06 -5.54
N ILE A 101 -10.23 4.66 -4.37
CA ILE A 101 -11.23 5.74 -4.27
C ILE A 101 -10.68 7.00 -4.99
N PRO A 102 -11.27 7.42 -6.13
CA PRO A 102 -10.75 8.55 -6.91
C PRO A 102 -11.03 9.91 -6.26
N ARG A 103 -11.92 9.96 -5.25
CA ARG A 103 -12.28 11.19 -4.53
C ARG A 103 -11.32 11.57 -3.41
N LEU A 104 -10.49 10.63 -2.94
CA LEU A 104 -9.59 10.83 -1.82
C LEU A 104 -8.20 10.42 -2.27
N HIS A 105 -7.37 11.39 -2.67
CA HIS A 105 -5.96 11.21 -3.00
C HIS A 105 -5.13 10.88 -1.74
N LEU A 106 -5.50 9.81 -1.04
CA LEU A 106 -4.88 9.40 0.20
C LEU A 106 -3.73 8.43 -0.08
N PRO A 107 -2.58 8.62 0.60
CA PRO A 107 -1.47 7.69 0.46
C PRO A 107 -1.87 6.29 0.99
N PRO A 108 -1.40 5.19 0.36
CA PRO A 108 -1.73 3.82 0.76
C PRO A 108 -1.43 3.49 2.23
N ILE A 109 -0.43 4.17 2.81
CA ILE A 109 0.00 4.02 4.21
C ILE A 109 -1.16 4.32 5.17
N PHE A 110 -2.04 5.27 4.82
CA PHE A 110 -3.21 5.58 5.63
C PHE A 110 -4.18 4.39 5.72
N GLY A 111 -4.38 3.67 4.62
CA GLY A 111 -5.23 2.47 4.60
C GLY A 111 -4.64 1.35 5.45
N MET A 112 -3.32 1.18 5.44
CA MET A 112 -2.62 0.21 6.30
C MET A 112 -2.73 0.56 7.79
N LEU A 113 -2.66 1.85 8.14
CA LEU A 113 -2.84 2.31 9.52
C LEU A 113 -4.29 2.12 9.99
N LEU A 114 -5.26 2.45 9.12
CA LEU A 114 -6.68 2.28 9.41
C LEU A 114 -7.03 0.82 9.67
N ALA A 115 -6.46 -0.12 8.91
CA ALA A 115 -6.62 -1.54 9.14
C ALA A 115 -6.21 -1.96 10.57
N GLY A 116 -5.07 -1.46 11.04
CA GLY A 116 -4.61 -1.70 12.41
C GLY A 116 -5.54 -1.13 13.47
N ILE A 117 -6.11 0.07 13.24
CA ILE A 117 -7.08 0.68 14.15
C ILE A 117 -8.38 -0.14 14.20
N ILE A 118 -8.91 -0.55 13.04
CA ILE A 118 -10.15 -1.35 12.96
C ILE A 118 -9.96 -2.67 13.70
N LEU A 119 -8.87 -3.39 13.42
CA LEU A 119 -8.55 -4.65 14.10
C LEU A 119 -8.40 -4.51 15.61
N ARG A 120 -7.81 -3.40 16.07
CA ARG A 120 -7.70 -3.10 17.49
C ARG A 120 -9.04 -2.72 18.13
N ASN A 121 -9.94 -2.09 17.37
CA ASN A 121 -11.24 -1.66 17.88
C ASN A 121 -12.27 -2.80 17.95
N THR A 122 -12.23 -3.75 17.01
CA THR A 122 -13.22 -4.84 16.96
C THR A 122 -12.95 -5.94 18.02
N ASP A 123 -11.82 -5.89 18.73
CA ASP A 123 -11.41 -6.85 19.79
C ASP A 123 -11.47 -8.34 19.40
N VAL A 124 -11.65 -8.65 18.11
CA VAL A 124 -11.85 -10.03 17.61
C VAL A 124 -10.64 -10.91 17.90
N TYR A 125 -9.45 -10.30 17.97
CA TYR A 125 -8.21 -10.93 18.40
C TYR A 125 -7.44 -9.93 19.27
N ASN A 126 -7.23 -10.26 20.54
CA ASN A 126 -6.39 -9.46 21.42
C ASN A 126 -4.90 -9.75 21.14
N ILE A 127 -4.43 -9.24 19.99
CA ILE A 127 -3.04 -9.30 19.52
C ILE A 127 -2.06 -8.83 20.61
N GLN A 128 -2.50 -7.96 21.52
CA GLN A 128 -1.65 -7.36 22.55
C GLN A 128 -1.33 -8.35 23.69
N ASP A 129 -2.31 -9.14 24.12
CA ASP A 129 -2.12 -10.20 25.11
C ASP A 129 -1.43 -11.44 24.50
N GLU A 130 -1.76 -11.78 23.25
CA GLU A 130 -1.26 -12.98 22.56
C GLU A 130 0.18 -12.86 22.05
N LEU A 131 0.59 -11.70 21.51
CA LEU A 131 1.96 -11.51 20.98
C LEU A 131 2.94 -11.07 22.08
N GLY A 132 2.44 -10.52 23.18
CA GLY A 132 3.23 -9.94 24.24
C GLY A 132 4.07 -8.71 23.81
N PRO A 133 4.50 -7.89 24.78
CA PRO A 133 5.31 -6.69 24.50
C PRO A 133 6.68 -7.04 23.90
N GLY A 134 7.24 -8.21 24.22
CA GLY A 134 8.54 -8.68 23.73
C GLY A 134 8.56 -8.88 22.21
N THR A 135 7.61 -9.65 21.67
CA THR A 135 7.55 -9.94 20.23
C THR A 135 7.22 -8.69 19.42
N THR A 136 6.28 -7.87 19.91
CA THR A 136 5.93 -6.58 19.28
C THR A 136 7.14 -5.66 19.17
N SER A 137 7.98 -5.59 20.21
CA SER A 137 9.22 -4.81 20.18
C SER A 137 10.18 -5.32 19.11
N LYS A 138 10.36 -6.64 19.00
CA LYS A 138 11.22 -7.25 17.96
C LYS A 138 10.72 -6.95 16.55
N ILE A 139 9.42 -7.07 16.31
CA ILE A 139 8.81 -6.75 15.02
C ILE A 139 9.02 -5.27 14.68
N ARG A 140 8.79 -4.36 15.63
CA ARG A 140 9.01 -2.91 15.43
C ARG A 140 10.45 -2.62 15.03
N THR A 141 11.42 -3.19 15.75
CA THR A 141 12.84 -2.99 15.44
C THR A 141 13.21 -3.56 14.06
N PHE A 142 12.68 -4.73 13.70
CA PHE A 142 12.88 -5.33 12.38
C PHE A 142 12.28 -4.45 11.26
N CYS A 143 11.04 -3.99 11.41
CA CYS A 143 10.37 -3.12 10.45
C CYS A 143 11.12 -1.79 10.28
N LEU A 144 11.52 -1.14 11.38
CA LEU A 144 12.30 0.11 11.34
C LEU A 144 13.63 -0.10 10.61
N THR A 145 14.30 -1.23 10.88
CA THR A 145 15.55 -1.59 10.19
C THR A 145 15.33 -1.76 8.69
N PHE A 146 14.29 -2.51 8.29
CA PHE A 146 13.96 -2.72 6.88
C PHE A 146 13.63 -1.41 6.15
N ILE A 147 12.81 -0.54 6.77
CA ILE A 147 12.44 0.77 6.20
C ILE A 147 13.70 1.64 6.04
N MET A 148 14.60 1.64 7.03
CA MET A 148 15.85 2.40 6.97
C MET A 148 16.81 1.85 5.90
N VAL A 149 16.94 0.53 5.77
CA VAL A 149 17.73 -0.11 4.71
C VAL A 149 17.17 0.24 3.34
N ARG A 150 15.85 0.19 3.17
CA ARG A 150 15.18 0.56 1.92
C ARG A 150 15.41 2.03 1.58
N ALA A 151 15.27 2.93 2.55
CA ALA A 151 15.53 4.36 2.37
C ALA A 151 17.00 4.63 2.01
N GLY A 152 17.94 3.94 2.67
CA GLY A 152 19.36 4.03 2.38
C GLY A 152 19.72 3.53 0.96
N LEU A 153 19.08 2.47 0.49
CA LEU A 153 19.29 1.93 -0.87
C LEU A 153 18.67 2.80 -1.96
N GLN A 154 17.56 3.50 -1.67
CA GLN A 154 16.93 4.45 -2.59
C GLN A 154 17.70 5.78 -2.69
N LEU A 155 18.65 6.03 -1.78
CA LEU A 155 19.44 7.25 -1.75
C LEU A 155 20.50 7.22 -2.87
N THR A 156 20.45 8.19 -3.78
CA THR A 156 21.47 8.35 -4.82
C THR A 156 22.75 8.95 -4.23
N THR A 157 23.87 8.22 -4.34
CA THR A 157 25.18 8.66 -3.82
C THR A 157 25.76 9.89 -4.55
N THR A 158 25.32 10.13 -5.78
CA THR A 158 25.74 11.27 -6.61
C THR A 158 25.24 12.61 -6.07
N ALA A 159 23.95 12.71 -5.72
CA ALA A 159 23.37 13.92 -5.13
C ALA A 159 23.99 14.24 -3.75
N LEU A 160 24.26 13.20 -2.95
CA LEU A 160 24.85 13.35 -1.63
C LEU A 160 26.28 13.91 -1.68
N ARG A 161 27.07 13.47 -2.67
CA ARG A 161 28.45 13.92 -2.85
C ARG A 161 28.55 15.33 -3.41
N ALA A 162 27.56 15.77 -4.20
CA ALA A 162 27.54 17.11 -4.77
C ALA A 162 27.30 18.19 -3.71
N HIS A 163 26.42 17.95 -2.74
CA HIS A 163 26.03 18.95 -1.72
C HIS A 163 25.92 18.37 -0.30
N PRO A 164 27.01 17.86 0.30
CA PRO A 164 26.95 17.18 1.60
C PRO A 164 26.59 18.12 2.76
N VAL A 165 27.08 19.37 2.72
CA VAL A 165 26.82 20.37 3.78
C VAL A 165 25.35 20.79 3.80
N PHE A 166 24.75 21.00 2.62
CA PHE A 166 23.35 21.37 2.50
C PHE A 166 22.43 20.27 3.04
N VAL A 167 22.70 19.01 2.67
CA VAL A 167 21.94 17.85 3.17
C VAL A 167 22.08 17.72 4.69
N MET A 168 23.28 17.92 5.25
CA MET A 168 23.49 17.86 6.70
C MET A 168 22.73 18.98 7.42
N ILE A 169 22.74 20.21 6.90
CA ILE A 169 21.98 21.34 7.44
C ILE A 169 20.48 21.05 7.41
N LEU A 170 19.97 20.53 6.29
CA LEU A 170 18.56 20.15 6.17
C LEU A 170 18.16 18.94 7.03
N ALA A 171 19.10 18.12 7.50
CA ALA A 171 18.79 17.05 8.43
C ALA A 171 18.81 17.55 9.89
N LEU A 172 19.85 18.31 10.27
CA LEU A 172 20.05 18.68 11.68
C LEU A 172 19.26 19.92 12.09
N VAL A 173 19.24 20.96 11.27
CA VAL A 173 18.62 22.24 11.64
C VAL A 173 17.10 22.11 11.77
N PRO A 174 16.34 21.58 10.78
CA PRO A 174 14.90 21.47 10.94
C PRO A 174 14.52 20.41 11.98
N CYS A 175 15.19 19.24 12.06
CA CYS A 175 14.85 18.26 13.09
C CYS A 175 15.09 18.78 14.51
N THR A 176 16.17 19.56 14.75
CA THR A 176 16.38 20.17 16.07
C THR A 176 15.33 21.23 16.40
N ILE A 177 14.92 22.04 15.41
CA ILE A 177 13.85 23.02 15.59
C ILE A 177 12.51 22.32 15.83
N GLU A 178 12.18 21.26 15.09
CA GLU A 178 10.96 20.46 15.26
C GLU A 178 10.91 19.82 16.65
N MET A 179 12.00 19.15 17.08
CA MET A 179 12.14 18.55 18.41
C MET A 179 11.94 19.58 19.53
N LEU A 180 12.58 20.75 19.42
CA LEU A 180 12.44 21.84 20.39
C LEU A 180 11.02 22.41 20.39
N THR A 181 10.42 22.59 19.22
CA THR A 181 9.05 23.11 19.09
C THR A 181 8.06 22.16 19.74
N ILE A 182 8.14 20.85 19.47
CA ILE A 182 7.28 19.84 20.09
C ILE A 182 7.51 19.79 21.61
N THR A 183 8.77 19.81 22.06
CA THR A 183 9.12 19.79 23.49
C THR A 183 8.53 21.00 24.23
N VAL A 184 8.59 22.19 23.63
CA VAL A 184 8.02 23.42 24.21
C VAL A 184 6.49 23.34 24.19
N SER A 185 5.88 22.94 23.08
CA SER A 185 4.42 22.80 22.95
C SER A 185 3.85 21.77 23.93
N CYS A 186 4.48 20.61 24.10
CA CYS A 186 4.06 19.59 25.08
C CYS A 186 4.14 20.09 26.52
N ARG A 187 5.16 20.91 26.85
CA ARG A 187 5.28 21.49 28.18
C ARG A 187 4.17 22.51 28.46
N TYR A 188 3.83 23.35 27.49
CA TYR A 188 2.87 24.44 27.68
C TYR A 188 1.41 24.03 27.46
N LEU A 189 1.10 23.12 26.53
CA LEU A 189 -0.28 22.65 26.32
C LEU A 189 -0.67 21.49 27.25
N LEU A 190 0.23 20.52 27.48
CA LEU A 190 -0.09 19.31 28.25
C LEU A 190 0.46 19.35 29.70
N GLU A 191 1.12 20.45 30.09
CA GLU A 191 1.74 20.64 31.42
C GLU A 191 2.72 19.54 31.85
N TYR A 192 3.25 18.76 30.89
CA TYR A 192 4.11 17.62 31.19
C TYR A 192 5.47 18.05 31.79
N PRO A 193 6.06 17.32 32.75
CA PRO A 193 7.44 17.54 33.20
C PRO A 193 8.47 17.47 32.07
N TRP A 194 9.55 18.25 32.20
CA TRP A 194 10.59 18.41 31.16
C TRP A 194 11.15 17.08 30.63
N ASN A 195 11.41 16.09 31.50
CA ASN A 195 11.95 14.79 31.07
C ASN A 195 11.06 14.08 30.04
N TRP A 196 9.75 14.08 30.27
CA TRP A 196 8.79 13.41 29.39
C TRP A 196 8.55 14.22 28.12
N SER A 197 8.58 15.56 28.24
CA SER A 197 8.47 16.45 27.09
C SER A 197 9.63 16.25 26.11
N PHE A 198 10.86 16.15 26.63
CA PHE A 198 12.07 15.87 25.83
C PHE A 198 12.13 14.45 25.27
N MET A 199 11.43 13.49 25.87
CA MET A 199 11.30 12.14 25.28
C MET A 199 10.25 12.08 24.17
N THR A 200 9.32 13.05 24.14
CA THR A 200 8.21 13.11 23.18
C THR A 200 8.57 13.88 21.93
N GLY A 201 9.33 14.98 22.09
CA GLY A 201 9.95 15.70 20.97
C GLY A 201 11.17 14.97 20.45
#